data_AF-A0A5N5V5N9-F1
#
_entry.id   AF-A0A5N5V5N9-F1
#
_cell.length_a   1.000
_cell.length_b   1.000
_cell.length_c   1.000
_cell.angle_alpha   90.00
_cell.angle_beta   90.00
_cell.angle_gamma   90.00
#
_symmetry.space_group_name_H-M   'P 1'
#
loop_
_entity.id
_entity.type
_entity.pdbx_description
1 polymer ?
#
loop_
_entity_poly.entity_id
_entity_poly.type
_entity_poly.pdbx_seq_one_letter_code
_entity_poly.pdbx_strand_id
1 'polypeptide(L)' 'MALQAAHLAPHEVDTIVTVSSTGVAVPTIDARIASRLGLRPDVKRIPLFGLCCVAGAAGMARIP' A
#
# COMPACT_ATOMS: atom_id res chain seq x y z
N MET A 1 -11.43 9.08 -5.77
CA MET A 1 -10.34 8.19 -5.30
C MET A 1 -10.05 8.47 -3.83
N ALA A 2 -9.58 7.50 -3.04
CA ALA A 2 -9.34 7.66 -1.59
C ALA A 2 -8.43 8.87 -1.26
N LEU A 3 -7.41 9.11 -2.10
CA LEU A 3 -6.53 10.27 -1.94
C LEU A 3 -7.24 11.62 -2.12
N GLN A 4 -8.14 11.72 -3.10
CA GLN A 4 -8.95 12.93 -3.31
C GLN A 4 -9.93 13.16 -2.15
N ALA A 5 -10.51 12.09 -1.59
CA ALA A 5 -11.38 12.21 -0.42
C ALA A 5 -10.60 12.69 0.82
N ALA A 6 -9.34 12.30 0.93
CA ALA A 6 -8.42 12.76 1.97
C ALA A 6 -7.76 14.12 1.66
N HIS A 7 -8.03 14.74 0.50
CA HIS A 7 -7.32 15.94 0.02
C HIS A 7 -5.79 15.81 0.00
N LEU A 8 -5.28 14.59 -0.17
CA LEU A 8 -3.85 14.30 -0.23
C LEU A 8 -3.39 14.16 -1.68
N ALA A 9 -2.25 14.76 -1.98
CA ALA A 9 -1.56 14.53 -3.22
C ALA A 9 -0.79 13.19 -3.18
N PRO A 10 -0.58 12.52 -4.33
CA PRO A 10 0.18 11.27 -4.41
C PRO A 10 1.57 11.32 -3.79
N HIS A 11 2.21 12.48 -3.88
CA HIS A 11 3.54 12.69 -3.32
C HIS A 11 3.52 12.96 -1.82
N GLU A 12 2.38 13.00 -1.14
CA GLU A 12 2.29 13.16 0.33
C GLU A 12 2.17 11.81 1.05
N VAL A 13 2.11 10.71 0.30
CA VAL A 13 2.01 9.36 0.84
C VAL A 13 3.40 8.82 1.17
N ASP A 14 3.64 8.54 2.45
CA ASP A 14 4.92 8.00 2.93
C ASP A 14 4.95 6.48 3.00
N THR A 15 3.79 5.84 3.21
CA THR A 15 3.70 4.38 3.38
C THR A 15 2.46 3.82 2.68
N ILE A 16 2.63 2.67 2.02
CA ILE A 16 1.54 1.89 1.42
C ILE A 16 1.59 0.50 2.01
N VAL A 17 0.46 0.08 2.57
CA VAL A 17 0.24 -1.31 2.99
C VAL A 17 -0.67 -1.98 1.97
N THR A 18 -0.19 -3.04 1.34
CA THR A 18 -0.98 -3.81 0.37
C THR A 18 -1.25 -5.19 0.94
N VAL A 19 -2.52 -5.59 0.98
CA VAL A 19 -2.91 -6.96 1.34
C VAL A 19 -3.40 -7.71 0.11
N SER A 20 -2.95 -8.96 -0.06
CA SER A 20 -3.49 -9.87 -1.07
C SER A 20 -3.63 -11.29 -0.53
N SER A 21 -4.77 -11.94 -0.83
CA SER A 21 -5.00 -13.36 -0.53
C SER A 21 -4.65 -14.29 -1.69
N THR A 22 -4.48 -13.76 -2.90
CA THR A 22 -4.23 -14.53 -4.13
C THR A 22 -2.75 -14.74 -4.43
N GLY A 23 -1.87 -14.40 -3.49
CA GLY A 23 -0.43 -14.69 -3.55
C GLY A 23 0.46 -13.48 -3.87
N VAL A 24 1.76 -13.75 -3.95
CA VAL A 24 2.82 -12.77 -4.22
C VAL A 24 2.82 -12.42 -5.71
N ALA A 25 2.44 -11.19 -6.05
CA ALA A 25 2.68 -10.65 -7.39
C ALA A 25 4.10 -10.10 -7.45
N VAL A 26 4.86 -10.43 -8.49
CA VAL A 26 6.16 -9.78 -8.79
C VAL A 26 6.05 -9.17 -10.19
N PRO A 27 6.11 -7.82 -10.35
CA PRO A 27 6.19 -6.82 -9.29
C PRO A 27 4.91 -6.78 -8.44
N THR A 28 5.05 -6.40 -7.17
CA THR A 28 3.94 -6.34 -6.23
C THR A 28 2.85 -5.36 -6.69
N ILE A 29 1.62 -5.58 -6.26
CA ILE A 29 0.47 -4.73 -6.62
C ILE A 29 0.75 -3.27 -6.23
N ASP A 30 1.39 -3.02 -5.08
CA ASP A 30 1.88 -1.69 -4.67
C ASP A 30 2.86 -1.08 -5.66
N ALA A 31 3.86 -1.81 -6.15
CA ALA A 31 4.83 -1.28 -7.10
C ALA A 31 4.14 -0.83 -8.41
N ARG A 32 3.18 -1.63 -8.91
CA ARG A 32 2.45 -1.31 -10.15
C ARG A 32 1.47 -0.16 -9.96
N ILE A 33 0.88 -0.02 -8.77
CA ILE A 33 -0.04 1.06 -8.42
C ILE A 33 0.74 2.35 -8.14
N ALA A 34 1.88 2.29 -7.47
CA ALA A 34 2.71 3.44 -7.14
C ALA A 34 3.20 4.18 -8.40
N SER A 35 3.70 3.44 -9.39
CA SER A 35 4.08 4.03 -10.69
C SER A 35 2.89 4.66 -11.43
N ARG A 36 1.68 4.10 -11.27
CA ARG A 36 0.47 4.61 -11.96
C ARG A 36 -0.20 5.77 -11.25
N LEU A 37 -0.15 5.82 -9.91
CA LEU A 37 -0.67 6.94 -9.12
C LEU A 37 0.32 8.10 -8.98
N GLY A 38 1.59 7.92 -9.37
CA GLY A 38 2.63 8.94 -9.20
C GLY A 38 3.05 9.11 -7.75
N LEU A 39 3.06 8.00 -6.99
CA LEU A 39 3.55 8.01 -5.61
C LEU A 39 5.05 8.24 -5.58
N ARG A 40 5.53 8.77 -4.45
CA ARG A 40 6.95 9.01 -4.19
C ARG A 40 7.78 7.73 -4.42
N PRO A 41 8.94 7.79 -5.11
CA PRO A 41 9.76 6.61 -5.38
C PRO A 41 10.37 5.98 -4.11
N ASP A 42 10.50 6.77 -3.05
CA ASP A 42 10.95 6.41 -1.71
C ASP A 42 9.82 5.94 -0.76
N VAL A 43 8.59 5.80 -1.27
CA VAL A 43 7.45 5.35 -0.46
C VAL A 43 7.72 3.96 0.15
N LYS A 44 7.48 3.85 1.46
CA LYS A 44 7.67 2.60 2.21
C LYS A 44 6.56 1.62 1.83
N ARG A 45 6.92 0.46 1.29
CA ARG A 45 5.97 -0.55 0.81
C ARG A 45 5.97 -1.74 1.77
N ILE A 46 4.81 -2.02 2.37
CA ILE A 46 4.63 -3.14 3.31
C ILE A 46 3.59 -4.09 2.70
N PRO A 47 4.02 -5.07 1.89
CA PRO A 47 3.11 -6.08 1.39
C PRO A 47 2.80 -7.12 2.47
N LEU A 48 1.52 -7.32 2.78
CA LEU A 48 1.02 -8.34 3.70
C LEU A 48 0.37 -9.46 2.90
N PHE A 49 0.91 -10.67 3.01
CA PHE A 49 0.41 -11.87 2.35
C PHE A 49 -0.16 -12.84 3.39
N GLY A 50 -1.27 -13.52 3.05
CA GLY A 50 -1.84 -14.58 3.90
C GLY A 50 -2.57 -14.11 5.18
N LEU A 51 -2.57 -12.81 5.50
CA LEU A 51 -3.22 -12.24 6.69
C LEU A 51 -4.64 -11.72 6.44
N CYS A 52 -5.26 -12.09 5.32
CA CYS A 52 -6.49 -11.52 4.74
C CYS A 52 -7.40 -10.75 5.71
N CYS A 53 -8.27 -11.41 6.47
CA CYS A 53 -9.26 -10.74 7.32
C CYS A 53 -8.66 -9.89 8.46
N VAL A 54 -7.43 -10.19 8.88
CA VAL A 54 -6.74 -9.48 9.97
C VAL A 54 -5.73 -8.46 9.46
N ALA A 55 -5.56 -8.34 8.14
CA ALA A 55 -4.52 -7.52 7.54
C ALA A 55 -4.70 -6.02 7.80
N GLY A 56 -5.94 -5.55 7.98
CA GLY A 56 -6.19 -4.16 8.38
C GLY A 56 -5.58 -3.84 9.75
N ALA A 57 -5.85 -4.68 10.74
CA ALA A 57 -5.28 -4.53 12.08
C ALA A 57 -3.77 -4.81 12.09
N ALA A 58 -3.31 -5.84 11.38
CA ALA A 58 -1.89 -6.18 11.29
C ALA A 58 -1.09 -5.12 10.53
N GLY A 59 -1.69 -4.46 9.53
CA GLY A 59 -1.11 -3.34 8.80
C GLY A 59 -0.93 -2.14 9.71
N MET A 60 -1.98 -1.74 10.44
CA MET A 60 -1.89 -0.64 11.41
C MET A 60 -0.88 -0.92 12.53
N ALA A 61 -0.80 -2.16 13.02
CA ALA A 61 0.17 -2.55 14.06
C ALA A 61 1.63 -2.60 13.58
N ARG A 62 1.87 -2.58 12.26
CA ARG A 62 3.21 -2.64 11.65
C ARG A 62 3.68 -1.30 11.09
N ILE A 63 2.84 -0.26 11.16
CA ILE A 63 3.26 1.12 10.92
C ILE A 63 4.01 1.55 12.19
N PRO A 64 5.32 1.83 12.13
CA PRO A 64 6.07 2.34 13.26
C PRO A 64 5.65 3.76 13.64
#